data_AF-A0A382IT15-F1
#
_entry.id   AF-A0A382IT15-F1
#
_cell.length_a   1.000
_cell.length_b   1.000
_cell.length_c   1.000
_cell.angle_alpha   90.00
_cell.angle_beta   90.00
_cell.angle_gamma   90.00
#
_symmetry.space_group_name_H-M   'P 1'
#
loop_
_entity.id
_entity.type
_entity.pdbx_description
1 polymer ?
#
loop_
_entity_poly.entity_id
_entity_poly.type
_entity_poly.pdbx_seq_one_letter_code
_entity_poly.pdbx_strand_id
1 'polypeptide(L)'
;GGAAGGDAKLFETDFNSLVFKLPQDTIKTIRDESSAIDTSYTIQRTFAGVTISSGTCTLTSGGSNETFYGTGLLSGSVVGQHYHAQDAAGTIVNLNTSSPAQATVTVAGNGQSVTIFTGDTSLNATFNFIVTLNVDAKQERVKTLVKNATKAITSPTGTALAYTLLDTSDINTIKAIYDSGNTGNDAVAPTLTVSGATGTFIAGETITGGTSGAKGTVIAHTPATTITFVVTSGTFAGTEAINGTTYTATMVSLAAGDTVATANWTLDNGQRDNFYDHGRIQLTGTAATGRILVIMDYFSHSGTGYLSVDSYTAATGYDDVPAYVSPTSGIRVELRDCIDFRPRRDDGATTMSGT
;
A
#
# COMPACT_ATOMS: atom_id res chain seq x y z
N GLY A 1 25.50 -6.10 -43.13
CA GLY A 1 24.02 -6.05 -43.07
C GLY A 1 23.64 -5.49 -41.73
N GLY A 2 22.80 -4.46 -41.70
CA GLY A 2 22.53 -3.66 -40.51
C GLY A 2 21.86 -4.44 -39.37
N ALA A 3 22.31 -4.19 -38.15
CA ALA A 3 21.58 -4.53 -36.94
C ALA A 3 20.37 -3.60 -36.85
N ALA A 4 19.21 -4.09 -37.29
CA ALA A 4 17.95 -3.44 -36.97
C ALA A 4 17.64 -3.70 -35.50
N GLY A 5 17.65 -2.64 -34.68
CA GLY A 5 17.10 -2.68 -33.34
C GLY A 5 15.63 -3.06 -33.44
N GLY A 6 15.32 -4.32 -33.12
CA GLY A 6 13.93 -4.74 -32.96
C GLY A 6 13.40 -4.13 -31.68
N ASP A 7 12.33 -3.35 -31.79
CA ASP A 7 11.54 -2.95 -30.63
C ASP A 7 11.03 -4.21 -29.94
N ALA A 8 11.55 -4.52 -28.75
CA ALA A 8 10.99 -5.56 -27.91
C ALA A 8 9.59 -5.07 -27.46
N LYS A 9 8.54 -5.61 -28.10
CA LYS A 9 7.16 -5.36 -27.69
C LYS A 9 6.76 -6.43 -26.69
N LEU A 10 6.51 -6.01 -25.45
CA LEU A 10 5.81 -6.82 -24.46
C LEU A 10 4.34 -6.88 -24.88
N PHE A 11 3.87 -8.09 -25.19
CA PHE A 11 2.44 -8.37 -25.33
C PHE A 11 1.87 -8.67 -23.95
N GLU A 12 0.55 -8.51 -23.81
CA GLU A 12 -0.19 -8.92 -22.60
C GLU A 12 0.35 -8.30 -21.30
N THR A 13 0.78 -7.03 -21.38
CA THR A 13 1.22 -6.25 -20.20
C THR A 13 0.15 -6.20 -19.10
N ASP A 14 -1.11 -6.42 -19.46
CA ASP A 14 -2.25 -6.49 -18.57
C ASP A 14 -2.22 -7.72 -17.64
N PHE A 15 -1.42 -8.76 -17.95
CA PHE A 15 -1.21 -9.91 -17.06
C PHE A 15 -0.30 -9.60 -15.87
N ASN A 16 0.42 -8.48 -15.89
CA ASN A 16 1.22 -8.03 -14.75
C ASN A 16 0.33 -7.27 -13.74
N SER A 17 -0.75 -7.93 -13.29
CA SER A 17 -1.65 -7.44 -12.26
C SER A 17 -1.63 -8.36 -11.04
N LEU A 18 -1.62 -7.77 -9.86
CA LEU A 18 -1.81 -8.46 -8.58
C LEU A 18 -3.17 -8.13 -7.94
N VAL A 19 -4.11 -7.62 -8.74
CA VAL A 19 -5.50 -7.41 -8.36
C VAL A 19 -6.38 -8.42 -9.10
N PHE A 20 -7.03 -9.30 -8.34
CA PHE A 20 -7.83 -10.39 -8.88
C PHE A 20 -9.30 -10.17 -8.51
N LYS A 21 -10.13 -9.89 -9.53
CA LYS A 21 -11.57 -9.76 -9.33
C LYS A 21 -12.19 -11.11 -8.99
N LEU A 22 -13.02 -11.14 -7.95
CA LEU A 22 -13.78 -12.31 -7.55
C LEU A 22 -15.00 -12.53 -8.47
N PRO A 23 -15.57 -13.76 -8.53
CA PRO A 23 -16.71 -14.05 -9.40
C PRO A 23 -18.02 -13.33 -9.03
N GLN A 24 -18.10 -12.75 -7.83
CA GLN A 24 -19.27 -12.04 -7.31
C GLN A 24 -18.97 -10.55 -7.20
N ASP A 25 -20.03 -9.74 -7.25
CA ASP A 25 -19.99 -8.30 -7.05
C ASP A 25 -20.68 -7.93 -5.73
N THR A 26 -20.38 -6.73 -5.21
CA THR A 26 -20.96 -6.21 -3.95
C THR A 26 -20.69 -7.15 -2.77
N ILE A 27 -19.47 -7.66 -2.66
CA ILE A 27 -19.07 -8.60 -1.61
C ILE A 27 -18.95 -7.86 -0.29
N LYS A 28 -19.73 -8.25 0.71
CA LYS A 28 -19.71 -7.62 2.05
C LYS A 28 -18.52 -8.05 2.91
N THR A 29 -18.16 -9.33 2.82
CA THR A 29 -17.05 -9.96 3.54
C THR A 29 -16.70 -11.26 2.80
N ILE A 30 -15.44 -11.69 2.90
CA ILE A 30 -14.99 -13.02 2.44
C ILE A 30 -14.75 -14.00 3.59
N ARG A 31 -15.16 -13.60 4.80
CA ARG A 31 -15.07 -14.41 6.02
C ARG A 31 -16.29 -15.30 6.17
N ASP A 32 -16.15 -16.34 6.97
CA ASP A 32 -17.26 -17.25 7.28
C ASP A 32 -18.34 -16.59 8.17
N GLU A 33 -19.41 -17.33 8.48
CA GLU A 33 -20.52 -16.85 9.32
C GLU A 33 -20.09 -16.50 10.75
N SER A 34 -18.96 -17.04 11.23
CA SER A 34 -18.37 -16.73 12.53
C SER A 34 -17.32 -15.61 12.46
N SER A 35 -17.17 -14.95 11.32
CA SER A 35 -16.14 -13.94 11.04
C SER A 35 -14.71 -14.49 11.09
N ALA A 36 -14.54 -15.80 10.92
CA ALA A 36 -13.23 -16.43 10.76
C ALA A 36 -12.75 -16.33 9.32
N ILE A 37 -11.43 -16.34 9.14
CA ILE A 37 -10.80 -16.27 7.83
C ILE A 37 -10.95 -17.63 7.14
N ASP A 38 -11.58 -17.66 5.97
CA ASP A 38 -11.81 -18.87 5.17
C ASP A 38 -11.08 -18.83 3.81
N THR A 39 -10.08 -17.96 3.69
CA THR A 39 -9.31 -17.82 2.44
C THR A 39 -8.04 -18.66 2.49
N SER A 40 -7.88 -19.47 1.45
CA SER A 40 -6.67 -20.25 1.18
C SER A 40 -6.14 -19.95 -0.21
N TYR A 41 -4.82 -19.89 -0.35
CA TYR A 41 -4.15 -19.65 -1.63
C TYR A 41 -2.75 -20.26 -1.62
N THR A 42 -2.16 -20.40 -2.81
CA THR A 42 -0.78 -20.87 -2.95
C THR A 42 0.14 -19.75 -3.39
N ILE A 43 1.35 -19.69 -2.85
CA ILE A 43 2.39 -18.77 -3.29
C ILE A 43 3.62 -19.54 -3.75
N GLN A 44 4.42 -18.91 -4.59
CA GLN A 44 5.78 -19.35 -4.86
C GLN A 44 6.76 -18.42 -4.13
N ARG A 45 7.57 -18.98 -3.23
CA ARG A 45 8.54 -18.23 -2.43
C ARG A 45 9.96 -18.57 -2.83
N THR A 46 10.79 -17.53 -2.96
CA THR A 46 12.24 -17.68 -3.10
C THR A 46 12.91 -17.64 -1.74
N PHE A 47 13.59 -18.73 -1.37
CA PHE A 47 14.55 -18.82 -0.29
C PHE A 47 15.93 -18.58 -0.87
N ALA A 48 16.44 -17.35 -0.74
CA ALA A 48 17.72 -16.97 -1.30
C ALA A 48 18.89 -17.33 -0.37
N GLY A 49 20.05 -17.66 -0.94
CA GLY A 49 21.29 -17.82 -0.19
C GLY A 49 21.29 -19.00 0.79
N VAL A 50 20.58 -20.08 0.47
CA VAL A 50 20.48 -21.27 1.32
C VAL A 50 21.77 -22.08 1.23
N THR A 51 22.42 -22.28 2.38
CA THR A 51 23.59 -23.14 2.48
C THR A 51 23.18 -24.60 2.45
N ILE A 52 23.79 -25.34 1.53
CA ILE A 52 23.76 -26.80 1.44
C ILE A 52 25.02 -27.33 2.11
N SER A 53 24.84 -28.28 3.04
CA SER A 53 25.93 -28.95 3.74
C SER A 53 25.79 -30.45 3.57
N SER A 54 26.85 -31.09 3.06
CA SER A 54 26.84 -32.51 2.70
C SER A 54 25.62 -32.92 1.87
N GLY A 55 25.26 -32.10 0.89
CA GLY A 55 24.13 -32.30 -0.01
C GLY A 55 22.77 -31.95 0.54
N THR A 56 22.65 -31.55 1.80
CA THR A 56 21.36 -31.34 2.48
C THR A 56 21.16 -29.88 2.88
N CYS A 57 19.92 -29.41 2.79
CA CYS A 57 19.45 -28.20 3.44
C CYS A 57 18.03 -28.39 3.98
N THR A 58 17.61 -27.49 4.88
CA THR A 58 16.25 -27.42 5.38
C THR A 58 15.72 -26.01 5.17
N LEU A 59 14.53 -25.91 4.59
CA LEU A 59 13.79 -24.65 4.48
C LEU A 59 12.68 -24.65 5.52
N THR A 60 12.40 -23.50 6.12
CA THR A 60 11.31 -23.29 7.07
C THR A 60 10.36 -22.23 6.53
N SER A 61 9.05 -22.45 6.61
CA SER A 61 8.07 -21.50 6.07
C SER A 61 8.03 -20.19 6.89
N GLY A 62 8.32 -20.25 8.19
CA GLY A 62 8.38 -19.05 9.05
C GLY A 62 7.01 -18.56 9.54
N GLY A 63 5.91 -19.26 9.21
CA GLY A 63 4.56 -18.93 9.68
C GLY A 63 3.68 -20.16 9.85
N SER A 64 2.82 -20.16 10.88
CA SER A 64 1.92 -21.27 11.21
C SER A 64 0.86 -21.56 10.15
N ASN A 65 0.53 -20.56 9.33
CA ASN A 65 -0.45 -20.63 8.25
C ASN A 65 0.17 -21.05 6.91
N GLU A 66 1.48 -21.32 6.88
CA GLU A 66 2.22 -21.58 5.65
C GLU A 66 2.81 -22.98 5.68
N THR A 67 2.39 -23.83 4.75
CA THR A 67 2.88 -25.20 4.61
C THR A 67 3.52 -25.44 3.25
N PHE A 68 4.57 -26.25 3.20
CA PHE A 68 5.18 -26.70 1.96
C PHE A 68 4.24 -27.64 1.21
N TYR A 69 4.20 -27.52 -0.12
CA TYR A 69 3.29 -28.32 -0.94
C TYR A 69 3.62 -29.82 -0.90
N GLY A 70 2.68 -30.63 -0.40
CA GLY A 70 2.82 -32.08 -0.27
C GLY A 70 3.09 -32.53 1.18
N THR A 71 3.22 -33.83 1.40
CA THR A 71 3.41 -34.41 2.73
C THR A 71 4.43 -35.54 2.72
N GLY A 72 5.26 -35.63 3.77
CA GLY A 72 6.28 -36.67 3.88
C GLY A 72 7.28 -36.65 2.71
N LEU A 73 7.73 -37.83 2.29
CA LEU A 73 8.62 -37.97 1.13
C LEU A 73 7.83 -37.73 -0.17
N LEU A 74 8.25 -36.74 -0.94
CA LEU A 74 7.54 -36.33 -2.16
C LEU A 74 7.92 -37.20 -3.37
N SER A 75 6.97 -37.36 -4.29
CA SER A 75 7.25 -37.97 -5.60
C SER A 75 7.98 -37.00 -6.52
N GLY A 76 8.74 -37.53 -7.50
CA GLY A 76 9.43 -36.68 -8.48
C GLY A 76 8.49 -35.75 -9.26
N SER A 77 7.23 -36.15 -9.49
CA SER A 77 6.24 -35.28 -10.15
C SER A 77 5.89 -34.03 -9.34
N VAL A 78 5.85 -34.15 -8.01
CA VAL A 78 5.59 -33.02 -7.10
C VAL A 78 6.83 -32.16 -6.99
N VAL A 79 8.00 -32.77 -6.84
CA VAL A 79 9.29 -32.05 -6.80
C VAL A 79 9.47 -31.20 -8.06
N GLY A 80 9.20 -31.75 -9.24
CA GLY A 80 9.43 -31.06 -10.51
C GLY A 80 8.50 -29.88 -10.78
N GLN A 81 7.34 -29.84 -10.14
CA GLN A 81 6.38 -28.76 -10.30
C GLN A 81 6.53 -27.69 -9.22
N HIS A 82 6.84 -28.11 -7.99
CA HIS A 82 6.72 -27.24 -6.81
C HIS A 82 8.04 -26.89 -6.14
N TYR A 83 9.16 -27.52 -6.51
CA TYR A 83 10.46 -27.34 -5.87
C TYR A 83 11.53 -27.14 -6.93
N HIS A 84 11.99 -25.90 -7.04
CA HIS A 84 13.01 -25.51 -8.00
C HIS A 84 14.25 -25.03 -7.26
N ALA A 85 15.42 -25.26 -7.84
CA ALA A 85 16.68 -24.83 -7.30
C ALA A 85 17.46 -24.03 -8.34
N GLN A 86 18.24 -23.07 -7.88
CA GLN A 86 19.13 -22.27 -8.71
C GLN A 86 20.48 -22.19 -8.01
N ASP A 87 21.56 -22.46 -8.74
CA ASP A 87 22.90 -22.32 -8.20
C ASP A 87 23.32 -20.83 -8.05
N ALA A 88 24.47 -20.59 -7.44
CA ALA A 88 25.00 -19.24 -7.25
C ALA A 88 25.29 -18.47 -8.56
N ALA A 89 25.40 -19.17 -9.69
CA ALA A 89 25.61 -18.57 -11.01
C ALA A 89 24.28 -18.22 -11.72
N GLY A 90 23.15 -18.58 -11.13
CA GLY A 90 21.83 -18.35 -11.71
C GLY A 90 21.31 -19.50 -12.58
N THR A 91 22.03 -20.62 -12.65
CA THR A 91 21.61 -21.79 -13.43
C THR A 91 20.52 -22.55 -12.71
N ILE A 92 19.42 -22.85 -13.41
CA ILE A 92 18.35 -23.70 -12.87
C ILE A 92 18.87 -25.14 -12.73
N VAL A 93 18.73 -25.69 -11.53
CA VAL A 93 19.09 -27.06 -11.19
C VAL A 93 17.83 -27.89 -11.06
N ASN A 94 17.73 -28.93 -11.88
CA ASN A 94 16.60 -29.84 -11.85
C ASN A 94 16.79 -30.87 -10.73
N LEU A 95 15.98 -30.74 -9.67
CA LEU A 95 15.98 -31.63 -8.51
C LEU A 95 15.46 -33.05 -8.82
N ASN A 96 14.89 -33.30 -10.00
CA ASN A 96 14.49 -34.63 -10.45
C ASN A 96 15.54 -35.34 -11.31
N THR A 97 16.75 -34.80 -11.42
CA THR A 97 17.82 -35.45 -12.21
C THR A 97 18.30 -36.72 -11.53
N SER A 98 18.72 -37.71 -12.33
CA SER A 98 19.24 -38.99 -11.83
C SER A 98 20.77 -39.00 -11.67
N SER A 99 21.42 -37.83 -11.76
CA SER A 99 22.88 -37.68 -11.64
C SER A 99 23.19 -36.48 -10.75
N PRO A 100 24.02 -36.62 -9.71
CA PRO A 100 24.69 -37.86 -9.28
C PRO A 100 23.75 -38.90 -8.64
N ALA A 101 22.59 -38.48 -8.14
CA ALA A 101 21.46 -39.32 -7.76
C ALA A 101 20.17 -38.48 -7.75
N GLN A 102 19.00 -39.12 -7.62
CA GLN A 102 17.73 -38.40 -7.48
C GLN A 102 17.67 -37.65 -6.15
N ALA A 103 17.32 -36.36 -6.19
CA ALA A 103 17.11 -35.59 -4.98
C ALA A 103 15.88 -36.10 -4.22
N THR A 104 15.92 -36.03 -2.89
CA THR A 104 14.77 -36.31 -2.05
C THR A 104 14.30 -35.03 -1.38
N VAL A 105 12.99 -34.78 -1.46
CA VAL A 105 12.32 -33.68 -0.77
C VAL A 105 11.36 -34.28 0.23
N THR A 106 11.54 -33.95 1.51
CA THR A 106 10.74 -34.50 2.60
C THR A 106 10.11 -33.37 3.40
N VAL A 107 8.79 -33.24 3.33
CA VAL A 107 8.00 -32.27 4.10
C VAL A 107 7.72 -32.83 5.49
N ALA A 108 8.00 -32.04 6.54
CA ALA A 108 7.74 -32.44 7.91
C ALA A 108 6.25 -32.63 8.21
N GLY A 109 5.92 -33.38 9.26
CA GLY A 109 4.52 -33.71 9.59
C GLY A 109 3.63 -32.50 9.87
N ASN A 110 4.20 -31.37 10.31
CA ASN A 110 3.46 -30.11 10.51
C ASN A 110 3.43 -29.22 9.25
N GLY A 111 4.01 -29.66 8.12
CA GLY A 111 4.07 -28.93 6.86
C GLY A 111 4.99 -27.71 6.85
N GLN A 112 5.57 -27.27 7.97
CA GLN A 112 6.24 -25.97 8.10
C GLN A 112 7.76 -26.03 7.87
N SER A 113 8.30 -27.21 7.63
CA SER A 113 9.68 -27.39 7.18
C SER A 113 9.76 -28.44 6.09
N VAL A 114 10.75 -28.28 5.22
CA VAL A 114 11.09 -29.25 4.18
C VAL A 114 12.59 -29.47 4.18
N THR A 115 12.99 -30.74 4.17
CA THR A 115 14.39 -31.13 3.99
C THR A 115 14.61 -31.54 2.54
N ILE A 116 15.60 -30.92 1.91
CA ILE A 116 16.00 -31.22 0.54
C ILE A 116 17.40 -31.82 0.60
N PHE A 117 17.53 -33.04 0.12
CA PHE A 117 18.81 -33.68 -0.14
C PHE A 117 19.00 -33.79 -1.65
N THR A 118 20.08 -33.22 -2.16
CA THR A 118 20.37 -33.08 -3.60
C THR A 118 20.75 -34.38 -4.30
N GLY A 119 20.99 -35.47 -3.56
CA GLY A 119 21.56 -36.70 -4.10
C GLY A 119 23.09 -36.73 -4.10
N ASP A 120 23.76 -35.64 -3.73
CA ASP A 120 25.21 -35.51 -3.67
C ASP A 120 25.70 -35.20 -2.25
N THR A 121 26.18 -36.20 -1.52
CA THR A 121 26.70 -36.01 -0.15
C THR A 121 27.98 -35.18 -0.09
N SER A 122 28.65 -34.94 -1.23
CA SER A 122 29.86 -34.11 -1.29
C SER A 122 29.56 -32.62 -1.50
N LEU A 123 28.32 -32.28 -1.89
CA LEU A 123 27.94 -30.92 -2.23
C LEU A 123 27.92 -30.01 -0.99
N ASN A 124 28.75 -28.97 -1.01
CA ASN A 124 28.79 -27.90 -0.02
C ASN A 124 28.80 -26.56 -0.76
N ALA A 125 27.63 -25.93 -0.88
CA ALA A 125 27.42 -24.80 -1.77
C ALA A 125 26.24 -23.93 -1.30
N THR A 126 26.02 -22.80 -1.96
CA THR A 126 24.88 -21.91 -1.70
C THR A 126 23.96 -21.84 -2.90
N PHE A 127 22.66 -22.03 -2.66
CA PHE A 127 21.62 -22.11 -3.68
C PHE A 127 20.45 -21.19 -3.34
N ASN A 128 19.69 -20.78 -4.35
CA ASN A 128 18.36 -20.24 -4.16
C ASN A 128 17.34 -21.35 -4.40
N PHE A 129 16.31 -21.45 -3.56
CA PHE A 129 15.21 -22.38 -3.76
C PHE A 129 13.92 -21.62 -4.01
N ILE A 130 13.19 -22.01 -5.04
CA ILE A 130 11.90 -21.41 -5.39
C ILE A 130 10.86 -22.50 -5.21
N VAL A 131 10.04 -22.36 -4.18
CA VAL A 131 9.16 -23.43 -3.70
C VAL A 131 7.72 -22.98 -3.57
N THR A 132 6.78 -23.89 -3.81
CA THR A 132 5.35 -23.64 -3.59
C THR A 132 4.98 -23.84 -2.13
N LEU A 133 4.28 -22.86 -1.55
CA LEU A 133 3.69 -22.93 -0.23
C LEU A 133 2.17 -22.82 -0.35
N ASN A 134 1.44 -23.61 0.42
CA ASN A 134 0.03 -23.37 0.71
C ASN A 134 -0.06 -22.38 1.86
N VAL A 135 -0.97 -21.42 1.75
CA VAL A 135 -1.26 -20.40 2.74
C VAL A 135 -2.73 -20.51 3.11
N ASP A 136 -3.01 -20.93 4.34
CA ASP A 136 -4.36 -21.23 4.82
C ASP A 136 -4.76 -20.32 5.97
N ALA A 137 -5.92 -19.69 5.86
CA ALA A 137 -6.49 -18.80 6.88
C ALA A 137 -5.52 -17.68 7.34
N LYS A 138 -4.73 -17.12 6.41
CA LYS A 138 -3.84 -15.99 6.70
C LYS A 138 -4.65 -14.70 6.79
N GLN A 139 -4.42 -13.94 7.87
CA GLN A 139 -5.08 -12.67 8.13
C GLN A 139 -4.88 -11.69 6.97
N GLU A 140 -5.99 -11.11 6.49
CA GLU A 140 -5.95 -10.02 5.52
C GLU A 140 -5.13 -8.87 6.09
N ARG A 141 -4.38 -8.18 5.23
CA ARG A 141 -3.75 -6.92 5.58
C ARG A 141 -4.81 -5.91 6.00
N VAL A 142 -4.43 -4.99 6.87
CA VAL A 142 -5.32 -3.92 7.36
C VAL A 142 -4.96 -2.63 6.69
N LYS A 143 -5.95 -1.92 6.15
CA LYS A 143 -5.81 -0.52 5.77
C LYS A 143 -6.31 0.38 6.88
N THR A 144 -5.62 1.49 7.09
CA THR A 144 -6.08 2.57 7.95
C THR A 144 -6.08 3.85 7.16
N LEU A 145 -7.23 4.54 7.11
CA LEU A 145 -7.33 5.83 6.44
C LEU A 145 -6.71 6.90 7.34
N VAL A 146 -5.53 7.38 6.96
CA VAL A 146 -4.89 8.53 7.58
C VAL A 146 -5.49 9.78 6.93
N LYS A 147 -6.20 10.58 7.72
CA LYS A 147 -6.93 11.76 7.24
C LYS A 147 -6.10 13.04 7.37
N ASN A 148 -6.26 13.96 6.43
CA ASN A 148 -5.67 15.30 6.41
C ASN A 148 -4.16 15.33 6.71
N ALA A 149 -3.43 14.32 6.24
CA ALA A 149 -1.98 14.30 6.33
C ALA A 149 -1.36 15.46 5.52
N THR A 150 -0.28 16.02 6.02
CA THR A 150 0.39 17.17 5.43
C THR A 150 1.67 16.78 4.70
N LYS A 151 1.91 17.39 3.53
CA LYS A 151 3.18 17.28 2.81
C LYS A 151 3.59 18.67 2.32
N ALA A 152 4.64 19.21 2.93
CA ALA A 152 5.27 20.44 2.47
C ALA A 152 6.21 20.15 1.29
N ILE A 153 6.19 21.01 0.27
CA ILE A 153 6.96 20.87 -0.95
C ILE A 153 7.60 22.22 -1.27
N THR A 154 8.93 22.24 -1.20
CA THR A 154 9.72 23.47 -1.37
C THR A 154 9.97 23.85 -2.83
N SER A 155 9.78 22.91 -3.76
CA SER A 155 10.01 23.10 -5.19
C SER A 155 9.04 22.26 -6.03
N PRO A 156 7.76 22.67 -6.13
CA PRO A 156 6.82 22.00 -7.02
C PRO A 156 7.20 22.22 -8.50
N THR A 157 6.81 21.30 -9.39
CA THR A 157 6.98 21.53 -10.83
C THR A 157 6.19 22.76 -11.29
N GLY A 158 6.81 23.58 -12.13
CA GLY A 158 6.14 24.68 -12.83
C GLY A 158 5.58 24.30 -14.22
N THR A 159 5.67 23.02 -14.61
CA THR A 159 5.33 22.56 -15.96
C THR A 159 4.35 21.39 -15.94
N ALA A 160 3.51 21.31 -16.97
CA ALA A 160 2.54 20.24 -17.15
C ALA A 160 3.16 18.90 -17.61
N LEU A 161 4.41 18.87 -18.07
CA LEU A 161 5.08 17.66 -18.55
C LEU A 161 5.89 16.94 -17.46
N ALA A 162 6.05 17.57 -16.30
CA ALA A 162 6.69 16.98 -15.14
C ALA A 162 5.66 16.79 -14.01
N TYR A 163 6.07 16.05 -12.98
CA TYR A 163 5.26 15.80 -11.80
C TYR A 163 6.02 16.20 -10.54
N THR A 164 5.26 16.48 -9.48
CA THR A 164 5.77 16.63 -8.12
C THR A 164 5.44 15.35 -7.35
N LEU A 165 6.46 14.68 -6.80
CA LEU A 165 6.28 13.47 -6.00
C LEU A 165 5.77 13.81 -4.59
N LEU A 166 4.88 13.00 -4.04
CA LEU A 166 4.34 13.18 -2.68
C LEU A 166 5.04 12.30 -1.64
N ASP A 167 5.85 11.34 -2.07
CA ASP A 167 6.52 10.33 -1.24
C ASP A 167 5.58 9.53 -0.33
N THR A 168 4.31 9.42 -0.72
CA THR A 168 3.26 8.72 0.03
C THR A 168 2.52 7.79 -0.89
N SER A 169 2.38 6.53 -0.50
CA SER A 169 1.69 5.51 -1.31
C SER A 169 0.21 5.40 -0.96
N ASP A 170 -0.59 4.97 -1.94
CA ASP A 170 -2.03 4.71 -1.81
C ASP A 170 -2.84 5.92 -1.32
N ILE A 171 -2.66 7.03 -2.03
CA ILE A 171 -3.38 8.28 -1.74
C ILE A 171 -4.84 8.11 -2.12
N ASN A 172 -5.74 8.36 -1.17
CA ASN A 172 -7.16 8.27 -1.41
C ASN A 172 -7.67 9.56 -2.09
N THR A 173 -7.39 10.72 -1.49
CA THR A 173 -7.83 12.02 -2.01
C THR A 173 -6.89 13.15 -1.62
N ILE A 174 -6.84 14.21 -2.43
CA ILE A 174 -6.29 15.51 -2.02
C ILE A 174 -7.44 16.38 -1.52
N LYS A 175 -7.26 16.96 -0.33
CA LYS A 175 -8.24 17.81 0.36
C LYS A 175 -8.01 19.28 0.06
N ALA A 176 -6.75 19.69 0.03
CA ALA A 176 -6.33 21.03 -0.34
C ALA A 176 -4.88 21.05 -0.80
N ILE A 177 -4.55 21.99 -1.68
CA ILE A 177 -3.17 22.41 -1.95
C ILE A 177 -3.13 23.91 -1.72
N TYR A 178 -2.27 24.36 -0.81
CA TYR A 178 -2.03 25.78 -0.54
C TYR A 178 -0.73 26.22 -1.21
N ASP A 179 -0.72 27.39 -1.85
CA ASP A 179 0.45 28.02 -2.45
C ASP A 179 0.82 29.30 -1.69
N SER A 180 2.03 29.33 -1.13
CA SER A 180 2.53 30.47 -0.35
C SER A 180 2.77 31.72 -1.19
N GLY A 181 2.83 31.56 -2.52
CA GLY A 181 3.22 32.62 -3.44
C GLY A 181 4.66 33.11 -3.27
N ASN A 182 5.45 32.46 -2.42
CA ASN A 182 6.79 32.87 -2.02
C ASN A 182 7.74 31.66 -1.93
N THR A 183 8.87 31.71 -2.63
CA THR A 183 9.85 30.60 -2.66
C THR A 183 10.67 30.46 -1.36
N GLY A 184 10.67 31.48 -0.50
CA GLY A 184 11.39 31.52 0.77
C GLY A 184 10.60 31.02 1.98
N ASN A 185 9.27 31.00 1.91
CA ASN A 185 8.37 30.67 3.01
C ASN A 185 7.48 29.46 2.68
N ASP A 186 7.28 28.59 3.65
CA ASP A 186 6.39 27.43 3.51
C ASP A 186 4.93 27.87 3.49
N ALA A 187 4.11 27.16 2.71
CA ALA A 187 2.68 27.42 2.67
C ALA A 187 1.99 26.99 3.96
N VAL A 188 0.99 27.76 4.37
CA VAL A 188 0.24 27.53 5.61
C VAL A 188 -1.25 27.31 5.36
N ALA A 189 -1.83 26.38 6.13
CA ALA A 189 -3.28 26.18 6.17
C ALA A 189 -3.95 27.20 7.12
N PRO A 190 -5.25 27.47 6.96
CA PRO A 190 -6.02 28.26 7.91
C PRO A 190 -5.90 27.74 9.35
N THR A 191 -5.82 28.66 10.31
CA THR A 191 -5.60 28.32 11.72
C THR A 191 -6.55 29.08 12.63
N LEU A 192 -7.29 28.36 13.47
CA LEU A 192 -8.03 28.92 14.59
C LEU A 192 -7.14 28.95 15.82
N THR A 193 -7.02 30.11 16.47
CA THR A 193 -6.60 30.15 17.86
C THR A 193 -7.84 29.95 18.72
N VAL A 194 -7.77 29.01 19.66
CA VAL A 194 -8.89 28.61 20.51
C VAL A 194 -8.50 28.65 21.98
N SER A 195 -9.51 28.75 22.84
CA SER A 195 -9.40 28.65 24.28
C SER A 195 -10.51 27.75 24.84
N GLY A 196 -10.30 27.24 26.06
CA GLY A 196 -11.30 26.42 26.75
C GLY A 196 -11.65 25.12 26.01
N ALA A 197 -10.70 24.54 25.26
CA ALA A 197 -10.92 23.26 24.59
C ALA A 197 -11.20 22.16 25.63
N THR A 198 -12.30 21.43 25.46
CA THR A 198 -12.72 20.35 26.36
C THR A 198 -12.03 19.00 26.06
N GLY A 199 -11.26 18.95 24.99
CA GLY A 199 -10.46 17.80 24.57
C GLY A 199 -9.62 18.12 23.35
N THR A 200 -9.10 17.08 22.70
CA THR A 200 -8.26 17.23 21.50
C THR A 200 -9.05 16.90 20.25
N PHE A 201 -9.16 17.86 19.33
CA PHE A 201 -9.74 17.59 18.03
C PHE A 201 -8.79 16.74 17.17
N ILE A 202 -9.30 15.73 16.48
CA ILE A 202 -8.53 14.75 15.71
C ILE A 202 -8.57 15.03 14.21
N ALA A 203 -7.52 14.62 13.49
CA ALA A 203 -7.41 14.82 12.05
C ALA A 203 -8.61 14.21 11.29
N GLY A 204 -9.16 14.98 10.35
CA GLY A 204 -10.30 14.60 9.53
C GLY A 204 -11.68 14.81 10.17
N GLU A 205 -11.77 15.13 11.46
CA GLU A 205 -13.07 15.44 12.06
C GLU A 205 -13.62 16.78 11.57
N THR A 206 -14.95 16.89 11.49
CA THR A 206 -15.60 18.15 11.11
C THR A 206 -15.77 19.04 12.35
N ILE A 207 -15.33 20.28 12.23
CA ILE A 207 -15.61 21.36 13.18
C ILE A 207 -16.62 22.33 12.57
N THR A 208 -17.54 22.84 13.39
CA THR A 208 -18.59 23.78 12.99
C THR A 208 -18.62 25.01 13.90
N GLY A 209 -18.61 26.20 13.30
CA GLY A 209 -18.77 27.48 13.99
C GLY A 209 -20.21 27.63 14.49
N GLY A 210 -20.38 27.86 15.78
CA GLY A 210 -21.70 27.92 16.42
C GLY A 210 -22.57 29.08 15.93
N THR A 211 -21.95 30.20 15.55
CA THR A 211 -22.66 31.40 15.07
C THR A 211 -22.58 31.51 13.55
N SER A 212 -21.40 31.31 12.97
CA SER A 212 -21.17 31.44 11.53
C SER A 212 -21.74 30.28 10.72
N GLY A 213 -21.90 29.10 11.35
CA GLY A 213 -22.20 27.85 10.65
C GLY A 213 -21.07 27.38 9.73
N ALA A 214 -19.91 28.03 9.75
CA ALA A 214 -18.77 27.67 8.94
C ALA A 214 -18.26 26.28 9.33
N LYS A 215 -17.74 25.54 8.35
CA LYS A 215 -17.26 24.17 8.53
C LYS A 215 -15.84 24.01 8.01
N GLY A 216 -15.08 23.19 8.71
CA GLY A 216 -13.78 22.72 8.26
C GLY A 216 -13.49 21.33 8.77
N THR A 217 -12.53 20.65 8.15
CA THR A 217 -11.98 19.39 8.65
C THR A 217 -10.63 19.63 9.28
N VAL A 218 -10.43 19.13 10.50
CA VAL A 218 -9.22 19.36 11.29
C VAL A 218 -8.01 18.70 10.63
N ILE A 219 -6.91 19.44 10.50
CA ILE A 219 -5.59 18.91 10.13
C ILE A 219 -4.88 18.47 11.41
N ALA A 220 -4.76 19.39 12.37
CA ALA A 220 -4.20 19.10 13.69
C ALA A 220 -4.71 20.08 14.75
N HIS A 221 -4.85 19.60 15.98
CA HIS A 221 -5.08 20.42 17.17
C HIS A 221 -3.88 20.32 18.11
N THR A 222 -2.79 21.02 17.74
CA THR A 222 -1.54 20.99 18.49
C THR A 222 -0.78 22.30 18.30
N PRO A 223 -0.38 23.00 19.39
CA PRO A 223 -0.81 22.78 20.78
C PRO A 223 -2.34 22.88 20.97
N ALA A 224 -2.87 22.56 22.15
CA ALA A 224 -4.31 22.56 22.47
C ALA A 224 -5.00 23.95 22.42
N THR A 225 -4.30 24.96 21.89
CA THR A 225 -4.78 26.32 21.65
C THR A 225 -4.84 26.66 20.16
N THR A 226 -4.44 25.74 19.27
CA THR A 226 -4.38 26.01 17.83
C THR A 226 -4.93 24.85 17.01
N ILE A 227 -5.95 25.12 16.20
CA ILE A 227 -6.53 24.16 15.28
C ILE A 227 -6.19 24.59 13.87
N THR A 228 -5.37 23.81 13.17
CA THR A 228 -5.20 23.93 11.71
C THR A 228 -6.27 23.10 11.01
N PHE A 229 -6.80 23.58 9.89
CA PHE A 229 -7.93 22.93 9.23
C PHE A 229 -7.98 23.19 7.72
N VAL A 230 -8.73 22.36 7.02
CA VAL A 230 -9.18 22.60 5.64
C VAL A 230 -10.59 23.17 5.69
N VAL A 231 -10.82 24.29 5.01
CA VAL A 231 -12.16 24.90 4.91
C VAL A 231 -13.05 24.01 4.04
N THR A 232 -14.24 23.69 4.52
CA THR A 232 -15.25 22.93 3.76
C THR A 232 -16.39 23.83 3.30
N SER A 233 -16.80 24.81 4.12
CA SER A 233 -17.83 25.79 3.75
C SER A 233 -17.84 27.00 4.67
N GLY A 234 -18.12 28.18 4.13
CA GLY A 234 -18.26 29.41 4.92
C GLY A 234 -16.94 29.93 5.50
N THR A 235 -17.02 30.89 6.41
CA THR A 235 -15.86 31.48 7.08
C THR A 235 -16.17 31.67 8.55
N PHE A 236 -15.31 31.14 9.42
CA PHE A 236 -15.43 31.32 10.86
C PHE A 236 -15.27 32.81 11.21
N ALA A 237 -16.09 33.31 12.13
CA ALA A 237 -16.19 34.74 12.38
C ALA A 237 -16.42 35.08 13.85
N GLY A 238 -15.75 36.15 14.30
CA GLY A 238 -15.85 36.67 15.66
C GLY A 238 -15.29 35.72 16.72
N THR A 239 -15.76 35.89 17.95
CA THR A 239 -15.57 34.91 19.03
C THR A 239 -16.77 34.00 19.03
N GLU A 240 -16.59 32.75 18.60
CA GLU A 240 -17.67 31.77 18.52
C GLU A 240 -17.26 30.39 19.07
N ALA A 241 -18.26 29.59 19.42
CA ALA A 241 -18.04 28.20 19.80
C ALA A 241 -17.60 27.40 18.57
N ILE A 242 -16.58 26.56 18.73
CA ILE A 242 -16.13 25.58 17.75
C ILE A 242 -16.60 24.22 18.24
N ASN A 243 -17.55 23.64 17.51
CA ASN A 243 -18.17 22.36 17.86
C ASN A 243 -17.59 21.26 16.95
N GLY A 244 -16.88 20.29 17.55
CA GLY A 244 -16.48 19.06 16.89
C GLY A 244 -17.49 17.95 17.10
N THR A 245 -17.07 16.70 16.92
CA THR A 245 -17.97 15.55 17.16
C THR A 245 -18.25 15.34 18.64
N THR A 246 -17.18 15.41 19.45
CA THR A 246 -17.23 15.13 20.89
C THR A 246 -16.80 16.34 21.72
N TYR A 247 -15.86 17.14 21.20
CA TYR A 247 -15.24 18.23 21.94
C TYR A 247 -15.70 19.59 21.42
N THR A 248 -15.54 20.59 22.28
CA THR A 248 -15.85 21.98 22.00
C THR A 248 -14.69 22.87 22.42
N ALA A 249 -14.57 24.03 21.78
CA ALA A 249 -13.66 25.09 22.17
C ALA A 249 -14.29 26.46 21.86
N THR A 250 -13.67 27.55 22.30
CA THR A 250 -14.06 28.91 21.93
C THR A 250 -12.99 29.51 21.06
N MET A 251 -13.35 29.91 19.84
CA MET A 251 -12.47 30.64 18.93
C MET A 251 -12.11 32.01 19.51
N VAL A 252 -10.82 32.30 19.53
CA VAL A 252 -10.26 33.61 19.90
C VAL A 252 -9.97 34.42 18.64
N SER A 253 -9.35 33.79 17.63
CA SER A 253 -9.02 34.43 16.36
C SER A 253 -8.86 33.41 15.24
N LEU A 254 -8.91 33.90 14.00
CA LEU A 254 -8.67 33.13 12.78
C LEU A 254 -7.50 33.78 12.03
N ALA A 255 -6.48 33.00 11.75
CA ALA A 255 -5.48 33.32 10.74
C ALA A 255 -5.89 32.66 9.42
N ALA A 256 -5.98 33.46 8.36
CA ALA A 256 -6.21 32.95 7.02
C ALA A 256 -5.03 32.08 6.58
N GLY A 257 -5.34 31.02 5.84
CA GLY A 257 -4.32 30.24 5.14
C GLY A 257 -3.90 30.91 3.83
N ASP A 258 -2.92 30.31 3.18
CA ASP A 258 -2.46 30.71 1.86
C ASP A 258 -3.48 30.38 0.76
N THR A 259 -3.17 30.80 -0.47
CA THR A 259 -4.10 30.67 -1.60
C THR A 259 -4.32 29.19 -1.93
N VAL A 260 -5.59 28.77 -2.02
CA VAL A 260 -5.94 27.41 -2.43
C VAL A 260 -5.72 27.26 -3.93
N ALA A 261 -4.86 26.33 -4.31
CA ALA A 261 -4.48 26.02 -5.69
C ALA A 261 -4.90 24.61 -6.12
N THR A 262 -5.70 23.88 -5.34
CA THR A 262 -6.07 22.47 -5.59
C THR A 262 -6.54 22.19 -7.02
N ALA A 263 -7.35 23.09 -7.59
CA ALA A 263 -7.92 22.94 -8.93
C ALA A 263 -6.87 23.01 -10.07
N ASN A 264 -5.65 23.48 -9.78
CA ASN A 264 -4.56 23.56 -10.76
C ASN A 264 -3.78 22.25 -10.89
N TRP A 265 -4.14 21.21 -10.14
CA TRP A 265 -3.40 19.96 -10.07
C TRP A 265 -4.30 18.75 -10.24
N THR A 266 -3.77 17.71 -10.87
CA THR A 266 -4.38 16.37 -10.90
C THR A 266 -3.54 15.39 -10.10
N LEU A 267 -4.21 14.46 -9.41
CA LEU A 267 -3.58 13.40 -8.63
C LEU A 267 -3.41 12.14 -9.47
N ASP A 268 -2.19 11.60 -9.50
CA ASP A 268 -1.92 10.17 -9.70
C ASP A 268 -1.67 9.58 -8.31
N ASN A 269 -2.56 8.70 -7.87
CA ASN A 269 -2.55 8.18 -6.50
C ASN A 269 -1.48 7.13 -6.21
N GLY A 270 -0.63 6.81 -7.19
CA GLY A 270 0.44 5.84 -7.07
C GLY A 270 -0.01 4.39 -7.25
N GLN A 271 -1.30 4.10 -7.45
CA GLN A 271 -1.71 2.72 -7.71
C GLN A 271 -1.21 2.24 -9.08
N ARG A 272 -0.54 1.07 -9.10
CA ARG A 272 -0.09 0.35 -10.30
C ARG A 272 -0.71 -1.05 -10.30
N ASP A 273 -0.60 -1.77 -11.41
CA ASP A 273 -1.22 -3.10 -11.54
C ASP A 273 -0.59 -4.11 -10.56
N ASN A 274 0.69 -3.95 -10.26
CA ASN A 274 1.48 -4.90 -9.48
C ASN A 274 2.07 -4.35 -8.17
N PHE A 275 1.87 -3.07 -7.84
CA PHE A 275 2.24 -2.49 -6.53
C PHE A 275 1.52 -1.16 -6.29
N TYR A 276 1.55 -0.68 -5.05
CA TYR A 276 1.23 0.70 -4.70
C TYR A 276 2.54 1.50 -4.65
N ASP A 277 2.71 2.42 -5.59
CA ASP A 277 3.81 3.37 -5.66
C ASP A 277 3.50 4.65 -4.88
N HIS A 278 4.49 5.53 -4.76
CA HIS A 278 4.26 6.89 -4.29
C HIS A 278 3.38 7.65 -5.27
N GLY A 279 2.37 8.34 -4.73
CA GLY A 279 1.53 9.25 -5.49
C GLY A 279 2.29 10.51 -5.89
N ARG A 280 1.76 11.17 -6.92
CA ARG A 280 2.32 12.39 -7.51
C ARG A 280 1.21 13.31 -7.98
N ILE A 281 1.51 14.60 -8.05
CA ILE A 281 0.63 15.60 -8.64
C ILE A 281 1.24 16.16 -9.92
N GLN A 282 0.38 16.45 -10.88
CA GLN A 282 0.76 17.03 -12.16
C GLN A 282 0.00 18.33 -12.37
N LEU A 283 0.70 19.35 -12.86
CA LEU A 283 0.15 20.67 -13.08
C LEU A 283 -0.77 20.67 -14.31
N THR A 284 -2.00 21.16 -14.14
CA THR A 284 -2.99 21.33 -15.22
C THR A 284 -3.50 22.76 -15.36
N GLY A 285 -3.27 23.60 -14.36
CA GLY A 285 -3.68 25.01 -14.34
C GLY A 285 -2.51 25.96 -14.15
N THR A 286 -2.76 27.03 -13.38
CA THR A 286 -1.73 28.02 -13.07
C THR A 286 -0.67 27.42 -12.16
N ALA A 287 0.60 27.53 -12.58
CA ALA A 287 1.74 27.10 -11.79
C ALA A 287 1.78 27.81 -10.43
N ALA A 288 2.17 27.07 -9.39
CA ALA A 288 2.43 27.67 -8.08
C ALA A 288 3.60 28.67 -8.20
N THR A 289 3.49 29.83 -7.54
CA THR A 289 4.57 30.82 -7.54
C THR A 289 5.48 30.70 -6.31
N GLY A 290 5.11 29.87 -5.33
CA GLY A 290 5.87 29.61 -4.12
C GLY A 290 6.04 28.12 -3.80
N ARG A 291 6.28 27.87 -2.51
CA ARG A 291 6.23 26.53 -1.92
C ARG A 291 4.77 26.12 -1.75
N ILE A 292 4.50 24.83 -1.78
CA ILE A 292 3.13 24.32 -1.59
C ILE A 292 3.00 23.41 -0.38
N LEU A 293 1.82 23.41 0.21
CA LEU A 293 1.40 22.49 1.27
C LEU A 293 0.24 21.66 0.74
N VAL A 294 0.46 20.35 0.60
CA VAL A 294 -0.56 19.39 0.17
C VAL A 294 -1.19 18.77 1.42
N ILE A 295 -2.52 18.78 1.48
CA ILE A 295 -3.32 18.09 2.48
C ILE A 295 -4.01 16.91 1.79
N MET A 296 -3.81 15.70 2.29
CA MET A 296 -4.30 14.48 1.64
C MET A 296 -4.77 13.43 2.64
N ASP A 297 -5.72 12.61 2.20
CA ASP A 297 -6.08 11.37 2.85
C ASP A 297 -5.36 10.22 2.13
N TYR A 298 -4.77 9.27 2.86
CA TYR A 298 -4.12 8.09 2.27
C TYR A 298 -4.33 6.85 3.15
N PHE A 299 -4.18 5.67 2.55
CA PHE A 299 -4.22 4.42 3.30
C PHE A 299 -2.82 3.97 3.70
N SER A 300 -2.58 3.88 5.02
CA SER A 300 -1.47 3.09 5.53
C SER A 300 -1.86 1.62 5.55
N HIS A 301 -0.88 0.74 5.34
CA HIS A 301 -1.08 -0.71 5.32
C HIS A 301 -0.30 -1.34 6.46
N SER A 302 -0.84 -2.42 7.02
CA SER A 302 -0.13 -3.25 8.00
C SER A 302 -0.44 -4.74 7.81
N GLY A 303 0.45 -5.60 8.27
CA GLY A 303 0.38 -7.05 8.06
C GLY A 303 1.00 -7.50 6.74
N THR A 304 0.84 -8.78 6.43
CA THR A 304 1.34 -9.43 5.20
C THR A 304 0.24 -10.29 4.59
N GLY A 305 0.32 -10.56 3.28
CA GLY A 305 -0.70 -11.32 2.56
C GLY A 305 -1.57 -10.41 1.68
N TYR A 306 -2.84 -10.74 1.56
CA TYR A 306 -3.76 -10.07 0.64
C TYR A 306 -4.59 -8.98 1.32
N LEU A 307 -5.17 -8.11 0.50
CA LEU A 307 -6.27 -7.23 0.86
C LEU A 307 -7.58 -7.77 0.29
N SER A 308 -8.68 -7.50 0.99
CA SER A 308 -10.06 -7.73 0.56
C SER A 308 -10.94 -6.58 1.04
N VAL A 309 -12.26 -6.67 0.85
CA VAL A 309 -13.23 -5.75 1.47
C VAL A 309 -13.00 -5.60 2.99
N ASP A 310 -12.66 -6.69 3.67
CA ASP A 310 -12.48 -6.72 5.13
C ASP A 310 -11.28 -5.90 5.59
N SER A 311 -10.34 -5.60 4.69
CA SER A 311 -9.20 -4.72 4.94
C SER A 311 -9.58 -3.24 5.10
N TYR A 312 -10.75 -2.81 4.62
CA TYR A 312 -11.17 -1.40 4.55
C TYR A 312 -12.26 -1.04 5.56
N THR A 313 -13.08 -2.02 5.98
CA THR A 313 -14.34 -1.76 6.70
C THR A 313 -14.16 -0.90 7.95
N ALA A 314 -13.07 -1.07 8.70
CA ALA A 314 -12.75 -0.25 9.87
C ALA A 314 -12.24 1.17 9.53
N ALA A 315 -11.68 1.37 8.34
CA ALA A 315 -11.05 2.62 7.92
C ALA A 315 -12.06 3.61 7.32
N THR A 316 -12.92 3.13 6.42
CA THR A 316 -13.84 3.97 5.65
C THR A 316 -15.29 3.51 5.74
N GLY A 317 -15.55 2.29 6.18
CA GLY A 317 -16.85 1.65 6.00
C GLY A 317 -17.00 1.06 4.60
N TYR A 318 -18.05 0.26 4.42
CA TYR A 318 -18.28 -0.55 3.23
C TYR A 318 -18.58 0.28 1.97
N ASP A 319 -19.38 1.34 2.11
CA ASP A 319 -19.83 2.15 0.98
C ASP A 319 -18.68 2.95 0.36
N ASP A 320 -17.69 3.29 1.18
CA ASP A 320 -16.54 4.13 0.83
C ASP A 320 -15.29 3.32 0.45
N VAL A 321 -15.41 2.00 0.24
CA VAL A 321 -14.30 1.20 -0.31
C VAL A 321 -13.99 1.69 -1.74
N PRO A 322 -12.74 2.11 -2.03
CA PRO A 322 -12.40 2.68 -3.33
C PRO A 322 -12.47 1.66 -4.47
N ALA A 323 -12.56 2.18 -5.68
CA ALA A 323 -12.29 1.43 -6.89
C ALA A 323 -10.86 1.67 -7.38
N TYR A 324 -10.35 0.70 -8.14
CA TYR A 324 -9.08 0.78 -8.83
C TYR A 324 -9.30 0.83 -10.34
N VAL A 325 -8.55 1.70 -11.03
CA VAL A 325 -8.47 1.74 -12.48
C VAL A 325 -7.05 1.43 -12.87
N SER A 326 -6.86 0.35 -13.64
CA SER A 326 -5.55 -0.02 -14.17
C SER A 326 -5.01 1.11 -15.05
N PRO A 327 -3.83 1.67 -14.73
CA PRO A 327 -3.21 2.68 -15.58
C PRO A 327 -2.72 2.11 -16.92
N THR A 328 -2.54 0.77 -17.00
CA THR A 328 -2.08 0.08 -18.22
C THR A 328 -3.26 -0.29 -19.11
N SER A 329 -4.28 -0.97 -18.57
CA SER A 329 -5.41 -1.50 -19.35
C SER A 329 -6.64 -0.58 -19.37
N GLY A 330 -6.74 0.37 -18.44
CA GLY A 330 -7.94 1.21 -18.25
C GLY A 330 -9.12 0.49 -17.60
N ILE A 331 -8.99 -0.80 -17.28
CA ILE A 331 -10.05 -1.58 -16.64
C ILE A 331 -10.29 -1.05 -15.23
N ARG A 332 -11.56 -0.78 -14.91
CA ARG A 332 -12.01 -0.41 -13.57
C ARG A 332 -12.54 -1.63 -12.83
N VAL A 333 -12.10 -1.82 -11.59
CA VAL A 333 -12.63 -2.81 -10.65
C VAL A 333 -12.93 -2.16 -9.30
N GLU A 334 -13.98 -2.62 -8.63
CA GLU A 334 -14.30 -2.22 -7.27
C GLU A 334 -13.43 -3.06 -6.31
N LEU A 335 -12.64 -2.43 -5.42
CA LEU A 335 -11.68 -3.18 -4.59
C LEU A 335 -12.36 -4.05 -3.53
N ARG A 336 -13.62 -3.74 -3.19
CA ARG A 336 -14.48 -4.62 -2.38
C ARG A 336 -14.73 -5.99 -3.02
N ASP A 337 -14.63 -6.08 -4.35
CA ASP A 337 -14.91 -7.30 -5.11
C ASP A 337 -13.62 -7.98 -5.59
N CYS A 338 -12.48 -7.67 -4.96
CA CYS A 338 -11.17 -8.15 -5.38
C CYS A 338 -10.38 -8.76 -4.22
N ILE A 339 -9.47 -9.66 -4.55
CA ILE A 339 -8.31 -10.01 -3.74
C ILE A 339 -7.10 -9.26 -4.31
N ASP A 340 -6.45 -8.44 -3.49
CA ASP A 340 -5.34 -7.58 -3.92
C ASP A 340 -4.06 -7.93 -3.16
N PHE A 341 -3.08 -8.47 -3.90
CA PHE A 341 -1.77 -8.89 -3.41
C PHE A 341 -0.68 -7.84 -3.63
N ARG A 342 -1.01 -6.67 -4.17
CA ARG A 342 -0.01 -5.65 -4.49
C ARG A 342 0.79 -5.26 -3.24
N PRO A 343 2.13 -5.37 -3.24
CA PRO A 343 2.96 -4.73 -2.23
C PRO A 343 2.74 -3.23 -2.21
N ARG A 344 3.02 -2.62 -1.06
CA ARG A 344 3.04 -1.16 -0.92
C ARG A 344 4.47 -0.67 -0.79
N ARG A 345 4.84 0.36 -1.55
CA ARG A 345 6.09 1.10 -1.31
C ARG A 345 5.97 1.86 0.01
N ASP A 346 6.96 1.70 0.88
CA ASP A 346 7.00 2.42 2.14
C ASP A 346 7.14 3.93 1.90
N ASP A 347 6.47 4.74 2.72
CA ASP A 347 6.45 6.20 2.54
C ASP A 347 7.86 6.77 2.71
N GLY A 348 8.28 7.63 1.77
CA GLY A 348 9.63 8.19 1.74
C GLY A 348 10.77 7.19 1.46
N ALA A 349 10.47 5.93 1.15
CA ALA A 349 11.47 4.88 0.98
C ALA A 349 11.32 4.12 -0.35
N THR A 350 12.35 3.37 -0.72
CA THR A 350 12.34 2.51 -1.91
C THR A 350 11.91 1.08 -1.61
N THR A 351 11.80 0.72 -0.32
CA THR A 351 11.40 -0.61 0.15
C THR A 351 9.92 -0.87 -0.12
N MET A 352 9.60 -2.15 -0.30
CA MET A 352 8.23 -2.65 -0.48
C MET A 352 7.84 -3.46 0.75
N SER A 353 6.59 -3.33 1.19
CA SER A 353 6.01 -4.05 2.32
C SER A 353 4.70 -4.73 1.95
N GLY A 354 4.25 -5.63 2.82
CA GLY A 354 2.96 -6.30 2.71
C GLY A 354 2.92 -7.54 1.83
N THR A 355 4.07 -8.08 1.40
CA THR A 355 4.17 -9.42 0.78
C THR A 355 4.30 -10.50 1.83
#